data_AF-A0A7S1E7I8-F1
#
_entry.id   AF-A0A7S1E7I8-F1
#
_cell.length_a   1.000
_cell.length_b   1.000
_cell.length_c   1.000
_cell.angle_alpha   90.00
_cell.angle_beta   90.00
_cell.angle_gamma   90.00
#
_symmetry.space_group_name_H-M   'P 1'
#
loop_
_entity.id
_entity.type
_entity.pdbx_description
1 polymer ?
#
loop_
_entity_poly.entity_id
_entity_poly.type
_entity_poly.pdbx_seq_one_letter_code
_entity_poly.pdbx_strand_id
1 'polypeptide(L)'
;VQKLDEKSLEFLERLKREYAGMLYIVPTGCLDDYYWMIASVVGDKLSDVDADESPERFPGCRPMLISNDQMRDHKLELLEPRQFRRWYSCHIVNYDFSRAPLDDEWGSSRKVHVFAADVYSNEIQGNPFNDNAEDTGSLVWHLPVREWDKHDKL
;
A
#
# COMPACT_ATOMS: atom_id res chain seq x y z
N VAL A 1 24.62 11.51 -10.67
CA VAL A 1 23.45 11.28 -11.56
C VAL A 1 23.39 9.80 -11.87
N GLN A 2 22.36 9.12 -11.38
CA GLN A 2 22.12 7.71 -11.68
C GLN A 2 21.82 7.58 -13.17
N LYS A 3 22.53 6.69 -13.87
CA LYS A 3 22.34 6.44 -15.31
C LYS A 3 21.71 5.06 -15.47
N LEU A 4 20.58 5.01 -16.15
CA LEU A 4 19.97 3.75 -16.58
C LEU A 4 20.84 3.14 -17.69
N ASP A 5 21.01 1.82 -17.63
CA ASP A 5 21.64 1.07 -18.71
C ASP A 5 20.67 0.92 -19.90
N GLU A 6 21.22 0.60 -21.06
CA GLU A 6 20.47 0.52 -22.32
C GLU A 6 19.34 -0.51 -22.27
N LYS A 7 19.54 -1.63 -21.56
CA LYS A 7 18.52 -2.65 -21.35
C LYS A 7 17.34 -2.14 -20.52
N SER A 8 17.61 -1.38 -19.46
CA SER A 8 16.54 -0.78 -18.65
C SER A 8 15.76 0.27 -19.44
N LEU A 9 16.42 1.04 -20.30
CA LEU A 9 15.75 1.99 -21.18
C LEU A 9 14.84 1.28 -22.19
N GLU A 10 15.31 0.20 -22.82
CA GLU A 10 14.49 -0.62 -23.72
C GLU A 10 13.26 -1.20 -22.99
N PHE A 11 13.45 -1.68 -21.76
CA PHE A 11 12.35 -2.17 -20.94
C PHE A 11 11.31 -1.08 -20.61
N LEU A 12 11.76 0.13 -20.27
CA LEU A 12 10.86 1.26 -20.02
C LEU A 12 10.09 1.67 -21.27
N GLU A 13 10.75 1.74 -22.43
CA GLU A 13 10.08 2.04 -23.71
C GLU A 13 9.08 0.93 -24.08
N ARG A 14 9.43 -0.32 -23.79
CA ARG A 14 8.50 -1.44 -23.93
C ARG A 14 7.28 -1.27 -23.03
N LEU A 15 7.45 -0.92 -21.75
CA LEU A 15 6.34 -0.65 -20.84
C LEU A 15 5.45 0.48 -21.35
N LYS A 16 6.02 1.58 -21.84
CA LYS A 16 5.25 2.70 -22.41
C LYS A 16 4.42 2.28 -23.62
N ARG A 17 4.99 1.46 -24.50
CA ARG A 17 4.38 1.06 -25.77
C ARG A 17 3.35 -0.05 -25.63
N GLU A 18 3.69 -1.10 -24.87
CA GLU A 18 2.90 -2.34 -24.80
C GLU A 18 1.90 -2.33 -23.65
N TYR A 19 2.18 -1.57 -22.59
CA TYR A 19 1.36 -1.51 -21.37
C TYR A 19 0.86 -0.08 -21.15
N ALA A 20 0.13 0.43 -22.13
CA ALA A 20 -0.51 1.74 -22.04
C ALA A 20 -1.39 1.78 -20.77
N GLY A 21 -1.09 2.73 -19.87
CA GLY A 21 -1.77 2.88 -18.58
C GLY A 21 -1.07 2.26 -17.38
N MET A 22 0.04 1.52 -17.54
CA MET A 22 0.80 0.96 -16.40
C MET A 22 2.00 1.80 -15.96
N LEU A 23 2.42 2.77 -16.77
CA LEU A 23 3.51 3.69 -16.46
C LEU A 23 3.06 5.14 -16.67
N TYR A 24 3.27 5.97 -15.65
CA TYR A 24 3.04 7.41 -15.72
C TYR A 24 4.36 8.15 -15.49
N ILE A 25 4.67 9.12 -16.35
CA ILE A 25 5.87 9.95 -16.21
C ILE A 25 5.48 11.24 -15.49
N VAL A 26 5.92 11.37 -14.24
CA VAL A 26 5.68 12.58 -13.44
C VAL A 26 6.43 13.76 -14.06
N PRO A 27 5.78 14.92 -14.26
CA PRO A 27 6.43 16.12 -14.77
C PRO A 27 7.61 16.58 -13.89
N THR A 28 8.59 17.22 -14.53
CA THR A 28 9.78 17.71 -13.82
C THR A 28 9.41 18.77 -12.78
N GLY A 29 10.00 18.68 -11.60
CA GLY A 29 9.77 19.61 -10.49
C GLY A 29 8.52 19.33 -9.66
N CYS A 30 7.73 18.30 -10.01
CA CYS A 30 6.64 17.81 -9.18
C CYS A 30 7.13 16.78 -8.14
N LEU A 31 6.38 16.64 -7.05
CA LEU A 31 6.57 15.56 -6.08
C LEU A 31 5.76 14.36 -6.57
N ASP A 32 6.45 13.27 -6.86
CA ASP A 32 5.86 12.00 -7.26
C ASP A 32 4.99 11.39 -6.17
N ASP A 33 5.31 11.65 -4.88
CA ASP A 33 4.49 11.31 -3.70
C ASP A 33 3.00 11.50 -3.91
N TYR A 34 2.58 12.71 -4.29
CA TYR A 34 1.16 12.99 -4.48
C TYR A 34 0.53 12.20 -5.63
N TYR A 35 1.30 11.84 -6.67
CA TYR A 35 0.76 11.11 -7.82
C TYR A 35 0.41 9.68 -7.44
N TRP A 36 1.33 8.96 -6.82
CA TRP A 36 1.06 7.58 -6.41
C TRP A 36 0.09 7.51 -5.22
N MET A 37 0.10 8.51 -4.32
CA MET A 37 -0.94 8.66 -3.29
C MET A 37 -2.34 8.83 -3.91
N ILE A 38 -2.52 9.79 -4.81
CA ILE A 38 -3.81 10.02 -5.47
C ILE A 38 -4.24 8.79 -6.28
N ALA A 39 -3.32 8.15 -6.99
CA ALA A 39 -3.63 6.94 -7.75
C ALA A 39 -4.21 5.83 -6.87
N SER A 40 -3.70 5.67 -5.65
CA SER A 40 -4.22 4.67 -4.71
C SER A 40 -5.62 4.98 -4.15
N VAL A 41 -5.98 6.25 -4.06
CA VAL A 41 -7.30 6.68 -3.54
C VAL A 41 -8.35 6.78 -4.64
N VAL A 42 -7.97 7.21 -5.85
CA VAL A 42 -8.89 7.37 -6.98
C VAL A 42 -9.21 6.02 -7.63
N GLY A 43 -8.27 5.07 -7.61
CA GLY A 43 -8.52 3.70 -8.08
C GLY A 43 -9.69 3.01 -7.36
N ASP A 44 -9.96 3.39 -6.11
CA ASP A 44 -11.13 2.91 -5.34
C ASP A 44 -12.45 3.51 -5.83
N LYS A 45 -12.46 4.73 -6.37
CA LYS A 45 -13.68 5.46 -6.77
C LYS A 45 -14.08 5.28 -8.24
N LEU A 46 -13.16 4.87 -9.10
CA LEU A 46 -13.44 4.60 -10.52
C LEU A 46 -14.16 3.25 -10.73
N SER A 47 -14.40 2.49 -9.67
CA SER A 47 -15.03 1.17 -9.71
C SER A 47 -16.23 1.04 -8.78
N ASP A 48 -17.14 2.01 -8.80
CA ASP A 48 -18.56 1.80 -8.47
C ASP A 48 -19.26 0.95 -9.57
N VAL A 49 -18.52 0.07 -10.25
CA VAL A 49 -19.06 -0.97 -11.12
C VAL A 49 -19.12 -2.20 -10.26
N ASP A 50 -20.35 -2.69 -10.06
CA ASP A 50 -20.73 -3.76 -9.15
C ASP A 50 -19.67 -4.86 -9.03
N ALA A 51 -19.32 -5.19 -7.78
CA ALA A 51 -18.32 -6.19 -7.39
C ALA A 51 -18.63 -7.64 -7.86
N ASP A 52 -19.59 -7.81 -8.77
CA ASP A 52 -20.19 -9.08 -9.16
C ASP A 52 -19.70 -9.58 -10.53
N GLU A 53 -19.11 -8.73 -11.39
CA GLU A 53 -18.79 -9.13 -12.77
C GLU A 53 -17.31 -9.51 -13.06
N SER A 54 -16.38 -9.26 -12.13
CA SER A 54 -14.98 -9.69 -12.30
C SER A 54 -14.61 -10.79 -11.30
N PRO A 55 -14.53 -12.07 -11.70
CA PRO A 55 -14.22 -13.20 -10.81
C PRO A 55 -12.81 -13.17 -10.21
N GLU A 56 -11.97 -12.23 -10.65
CA GLU A 56 -10.59 -12.04 -10.16
C GLU A 56 -10.46 -10.92 -9.12
N ARG A 57 -11.52 -10.16 -8.83
CA ARG A 57 -11.47 -9.07 -7.85
C ARG A 57 -12.15 -9.49 -6.56
N PHE A 58 -11.36 -9.68 -5.51
CA PHE A 58 -11.93 -9.91 -4.18
C PHE A 58 -12.68 -8.65 -3.72
N PRO A 59 -13.92 -8.77 -3.22
CA PRO A 59 -14.63 -7.64 -2.64
C PRO A 59 -13.77 -7.01 -1.53
N GLY A 60 -13.52 -5.70 -1.60
CA GLY A 60 -12.61 -4.99 -0.68
C GLY A 60 -11.16 -4.86 -1.16
N CYS A 61 -10.82 -5.22 -2.41
CA CYS A 61 -9.51 -4.96 -3.00
C CYS A 61 -9.29 -3.47 -3.31
N ARG A 62 -8.78 -2.75 -2.29
CA ARG A 62 -8.16 -1.43 -2.42
C ARG A 62 -6.82 -1.50 -3.16
N PRO A 63 -6.43 -0.48 -3.94
CA PRO A 63 -5.10 -0.41 -4.55
C PRO A 63 -3.98 -0.52 -3.52
N MET A 64 -3.00 -1.38 -3.79
CA MET A 64 -1.82 -1.55 -2.94
C MET A 64 -0.65 -0.72 -3.50
N LEU A 65 0.05 -0.03 -2.61
CA LEU A 65 1.21 0.80 -2.93
C LEU A 65 2.47 0.14 -2.43
N ILE A 66 3.36 -0.22 -3.35
CA ILE A 66 4.64 -0.84 -3.00
C ILE A 66 5.67 0.26 -2.77
N SER A 67 6.02 0.51 -1.52
CA SER A 67 7.04 1.50 -1.15
C SER A 67 7.63 1.20 0.22
N ASN A 68 8.90 1.58 0.40
CA ASN A 68 9.57 1.62 1.70
C ASN A 68 9.73 3.06 2.22
N ASP A 69 9.14 4.03 1.54
CA ASP A 69 9.13 5.41 2.02
C ASP A 69 8.36 5.50 3.34
N GLN A 70 8.95 6.21 4.30
CA GLN A 70 8.36 6.43 5.61
C GLN A 70 7.43 7.65 5.63
N MET A 71 7.39 8.44 4.55
CA MET A 71 6.50 9.59 4.37
C MET A 71 6.53 10.59 5.54
N ARG A 72 7.74 10.83 6.07
CA ARG A 72 7.99 11.71 7.22
C ARG A 72 8.28 13.16 6.85
N ASP A 73 8.04 13.54 5.59
CA ASP A 73 8.36 14.88 5.12
C ASP A 73 7.30 15.90 5.57
N HIS A 74 7.75 17.12 5.89
CA HIS A 74 6.92 18.25 6.35
C HIS A 74 5.76 18.60 5.40
N LYS A 75 5.89 18.26 4.12
CA LYS A 75 4.83 18.49 3.12
C LYS A 75 3.62 17.56 3.29
N LEU A 76 3.82 16.41 3.92
CA LEU A 76 2.76 15.44 4.22
C LEU A 76 2.10 15.70 5.58
N GLU A 77 2.70 16.56 6.43
CA GLU A 77 2.07 17.03 7.68
C GLU A 77 0.78 17.84 7.44
N LEU A 78 0.57 18.31 6.20
CA LEU A 78 -0.67 18.99 5.80
C LEU A 78 -1.87 18.03 5.66
N LEU A 79 -1.63 16.71 5.61
CA LEU A 79 -2.68 15.72 5.56
C LEU A 79 -3.29 15.51 6.94
N GLU A 80 -4.58 15.19 7.00
CA GLU A 80 -5.22 14.91 8.27
C GLU A 80 -4.58 13.65 8.90
N PRO A 81 -4.05 13.73 10.14
CA PRO A 81 -3.18 12.69 10.69
C PRO A 81 -3.83 11.31 10.89
N ARG A 82 -5.14 11.25 11.12
CA ARG A 82 -5.87 9.99 11.34
C ARG A 82 -6.18 9.31 10.01
N GLN A 83 -6.72 10.03 9.03
CA GLN A 83 -6.99 9.51 7.70
C GLN A 83 -5.69 9.10 7.00
N PHE A 84 -4.62 9.89 7.15
CA PHE A 84 -3.31 9.54 6.62
C PHE A 84 -2.77 8.24 7.22
N ARG A 85 -2.81 8.08 8.55
CA ARG A 85 -2.36 6.84 9.21
C ARG A 85 -3.15 5.61 8.77
N ARG A 86 -4.48 5.72 8.69
CA ARG A 86 -5.34 4.63 8.17
C ARG A 86 -5.00 4.27 6.73
N TRP A 87 -4.81 5.29 5.89
CA TRP A 87 -4.43 5.06 4.50
C TRP A 87 -3.05 4.40 4.43
N TYR A 88 -2.06 4.88 5.18
CA TYR A 88 -0.71 4.32 5.25
C TYR A 88 -0.73 2.84 5.66
N SER A 89 -1.40 2.50 6.76
CA SER A 89 -1.46 1.13 7.28
C SER A 89 -2.14 0.17 6.31
N CYS A 90 -3.17 0.64 5.60
CA CYS A 90 -3.98 -0.20 4.73
C CYS A 90 -3.44 -0.29 3.29
N HIS A 91 -2.73 0.72 2.78
CA HIS A 91 -2.31 0.73 1.36
C HIS A 91 -0.84 0.39 1.17
N ILE A 92 0.03 0.68 2.14
CA ILE A 92 1.48 0.55 1.95
C ILE A 92 1.98 -0.88 2.19
N VAL A 93 2.55 -1.43 1.13
CA VAL A 93 3.25 -2.71 1.08
C VAL A 93 4.75 -2.44 1.09
N ASN A 94 5.42 -2.92 2.12
CA ASN A 94 6.87 -2.79 2.22
C ASN A 94 7.56 -3.99 1.57
N TYR A 95 8.83 -3.86 1.20
CA TYR A 95 9.62 -4.95 0.64
C TYR A 95 11.03 -5.00 1.24
N ASP A 96 11.65 -6.18 1.20
CA ASP A 96 13.00 -6.40 1.71
C ASP A 96 13.78 -7.34 0.76
N PHE A 97 14.99 -6.89 0.40
CA PHE A 97 15.93 -7.62 -0.45
C PHE A 97 17.02 -8.35 0.35
N SER A 98 17.12 -8.13 1.67
CA SER A 98 18.24 -8.55 2.51
C SER A 98 18.14 -9.96 3.09
N ARG A 99 16.96 -10.59 3.04
CA ARG A 99 16.73 -11.94 3.59
C ARG A 99 17.21 -13.09 2.70
N ALA A 100 17.86 -12.80 1.56
CA ALA A 100 18.51 -13.83 0.76
C ALA A 100 19.84 -14.24 1.43
N PRO A 101 20.11 -15.54 1.66
CA PRO A 101 21.41 -16.00 2.13
C PRO A 101 22.53 -15.46 1.25
N LEU A 102 23.59 -14.94 1.87
CA LEU A 102 24.77 -14.39 1.19
C LEU A 102 25.56 -15.44 0.39
N ASP A 103 25.24 -16.72 0.58
CA ASP A 103 25.97 -17.86 0.03
C ASP A 103 25.49 -18.30 -1.36
N ASP A 104 24.38 -17.73 -1.85
CA ASP A 104 23.96 -17.96 -3.23
C ASP A 104 24.84 -17.12 -4.16
N GLU A 105 25.68 -17.82 -4.94
CA GLU A 105 26.37 -17.29 -6.10
C GLU A 105 25.44 -16.31 -6.85
N TRP A 106 26.03 -15.22 -7.35
CA TRP A 106 25.43 -14.04 -7.99
C TRP A 106 24.44 -14.32 -9.16
N GLY A 107 24.10 -15.59 -9.43
CA GLY A 107 23.17 -16.08 -10.45
C GLY A 107 21.84 -16.68 -9.94
N SER A 108 21.62 -16.88 -8.63
CA SER A 108 20.31 -17.34 -8.12
C SER A 108 19.40 -16.15 -7.82
N SER A 109 18.17 -16.19 -8.36
CA SER A 109 17.13 -15.17 -8.23
C SER A 109 16.95 -14.71 -6.77
N ARG A 110 17.41 -13.49 -6.43
CA ARG A 110 17.21 -12.92 -5.08
C ARG A 110 15.71 -12.82 -4.81
N LYS A 111 15.23 -13.61 -3.86
CA LYS A 111 13.82 -13.59 -3.48
C LYS A 111 13.49 -12.27 -2.80
N VAL A 112 12.56 -11.52 -3.39
CA VAL A 112 12.02 -10.31 -2.78
C VAL A 112 10.98 -10.72 -1.75
N HIS A 113 11.16 -10.30 -0.50
CA HIS A 113 10.14 -10.46 0.52
C HIS A 113 9.22 -9.24 0.50
N VAL A 114 7.92 -9.48 0.49
CA VAL A 114 6.89 -8.45 0.45
C VAL A 114 6.06 -8.55 1.72
N PHE A 115 5.91 -7.45 2.42
CA PHE A 115 5.12 -7.33 3.64
C PHE A 115 3.80 -6.64 3.29
N ALA A 116 2.72 -7.43 3.26
CA ALA A 116 1.39 -6.93 2.98
C ALA A 116 1.01 -5.77 3.92
N ALA A 117 0.14 -4.90 3.41
CA ALA A 117 -0.51 -3.90 4.24
C ALA A 117 -1.57 -4.56 5.15
N ASP A 118 -1.96 -3.87 6.20
CA ASP A 118 -2.84 -4.44 7.21
C ASP A 118 -4.25 -4.63 6.66
N VAL A 119 -4.81 -5.83 6.81
CA VAL A 119 -6.16 -6.12 6.32
C VAL A 119 -7.22 -5.36 7.13
N TYR A 120 -6.90 -5.02 8.38
CA TYR A 120 -7.74 -4.30 9.32
C TYR A 120 -6.99 -3.10 9.92
N SER A 121 -7.74 -2.13 10.42
CA SER A 121 -7.19 -0.94 11.07
C SER A 121 -6.62 -1.30 12.44
N ASN A 122 -5.36 -0.93 12.70
CA ASN A 122 -4.75 -0.99 14.04
C ASN A 122 -5.20 0.19 14.93
N GLU A 123 -6.49 0.52 14.89
CA GLU A 123 -7.09 1.55 15.75
C GLU A 123 -7.96 0.90 16.82
N ILE A 124 -8.34 1.68 17.83
CA ILE A 124 -9.34 1.26 18.81
C ILE A 124 -10.67 1.03 18.07
N GLN A 125 -11.22 -0.17 18.20
CA GLN A 125 -12.47 -0.57 17.54
C GLN A 125 -13.50 -1.05 18.58
N GLY A 126 -14.76 -0.67 18.38
CA GLY A 126 -15.89 -1.12 19.19
C GLY A 126 -16.92 -1.79 18.29
N ASN A 127 -17.21 -3.06 18.54
CA ASN A 127 -18.22 -3.82 17.81
C ASN A 127 -19.42 -4.12 18.71
N PRO A 128 -20.66 -4.08 18.20
CA PRO A 128 -21.82 -4.53 18.96
C PRO A 128 -21.69 -6.03 19.29
N PHE A 129 -22.04 -6.40 20.52
CA PHE A 129 -21.99 -7.80 20.95
C PHE A 129 -23.14 -8.66 20.37
N ASN A 130 -24.24 -8.02 19.96
CA ASN A 130 -25.42 -8.70 19.39
C ASN A 130 -26.05 -7.81 18.29
N ASP A 131 -26.29 -8.36 17.10
CA ASP A 131 -26.94 -7.65 15.98
C ASP A 131 -28.46 -7.47 16.19
N ASN A 132 -29.02 -8.17 17.18
CA ASN A 132 -30.42 -8.07 17.55
C ASN A 132 -30.63 -6.88 18.49
N ALA A 133 -31.17 -5.80 17.93
CA ALA A 133 -31.26 -4.43 18.45
C ALA A 133 -32.12 -4.21 19.72
N GLU A 134 -32.47 -5.24 20.49
CA GLU A 134 -33.43 -5.09 21.59
C GLU A 134 -32.90 -5.37 23.00
N ASP A 135 -31.65 -5.82 23.17
CA ASP A 135 -31.14 -6.10 24.52
C ASP A 135 -29.77 -5.48 24.77
N THR A 136 -29.74 -4.53 25.72
CA THR A 136 -28.60 -3.82 26.31
C THR A 136 -27.31 -3.79 25.48
N GLY A 137 -27.11 -2.67 24.76
CA GLY A 137 -26.01 -2.37 23.83
C GLY A 137 -24.59 -2.47 24.42
N SER A 138 -24.17 -3.69 24.71
CA SER A 138 -22.81 -4.02 25.13
C SER A 138 -21.88 -3.97 23.91
N LEU A 139 -20.78 -3.23 24.07
CA LEU A 139 -19.74 -3.07 23.05
C LEU A 139 -18.54 -3.93 23.41
N VAL A 140 -18.04 -4.68 22.44
CA VAL A 140 -16.76 -5.38 22.52
C VAL A 140 -15.68 -4.45 21.99
N TRP A 141 -14.77 -4.05 22.88
CA TRP A 141 -13.65 -3.17 22.54
C TRP A 141 -12.39 -3.95 22.19
N HIS A 142 -11.77 -3.61 21.08
CA HIS A 142 -10.45 -4.09 20.65
C HIS A 142 -9.47 -2.93 20.77
N LEU A 143 -8.42 -3.11 21.57
CA LEU A 143 -7.41 -2.10 21.90
C LEU A 143 -6.04 -2.59 21.40
N PRO A 144 -5.52 -2.07 20.28
CA PRO A 144 -4.21 -2.46 19.80
C PRO A 144 -3.12 -1.92 20.72
N VAL A 145 -2.16 -2.77 21.07
CA VAL A 145 -1.01 -2.42 21.91
C VAL A 145 0.18 -2.13 21.00
N ARG A 146 0.74 -0.92 21.09
CA ARG A 146 1.96 -0.51 20.37
C ARG A 146 3.20 -1.08 21.09
N GLU A 147 4.30 -1.23 20.35
CA GLU A 147 5.67 -1.54 20.83
C GLU A 147 5.94 -2.99 21.27
N TRP A 148 5.02 -3.93 21.04
CA TRP A 148 5.28 -5.37 21.30
C TRP A 148 5.92 -6.11 20.13
N ASP A 149 5.78 -5.61 18.90
CA ASP A 149 6.39 -6.21 17.72
C ASP A 149 7.42 -5.28 17.05
N LYS A 150 8.53 -5.87 16.59
CA LYS A 150 9.61 -5.18 15.87
C LYS A 150 9.19 -4.60 14.52
N HIS A 151 7.93 -4.81 14.13
CA HIS A 151 7.35 -4.45 12.84
C HIS A 151 6.30 -3.34 12.94
N ASP A 152 6.23 -2.62 14.07
CA ASP A 152 5.32 -1.49 14.22
C ASP A 152 5.56 -0.46 13.11
N LYS A 153 4.55 -0.30 12.26
CA LYS A 153 4.52 0.67 11.16
C LYS A 153 3.87 1.96 11.69
N LEU A 154 4.69 2.92 12.14
CA LEU A 154 4.36 4.32 12.54
C LEU A 154 3.13 4.56 13.48
#